data_AF-A0ABD5F1N1-F1
#
_entry.id   AF-A0ABD5F1N1-F1
#
_cell.length_a   1.000
_cell.length_b   1.000
_cell.length_c   1.000
_cell.angle_alpha   90.00
_cell.angle_beta   90.00
_cell.angle_gamma   90.00
#
_symmetry.space_group_name_H-M   'P 1'
#
loop_
_entity.id
_entity.type
_entity.pdbx_description
1 polymer ?
#
loop_
_entity_poly.entity_id
_entity_poly.type
_entity_poly.pdbx_seq_one_letter_code
_entity_poly.pdbx_strand_id
1 'polypeptide(L)'
;FTGSGPEVENGTHRGKALPQGGCRGEAQRKFPTPRTPEAQELALTVFEQSRKDARVVAAVDKWSLCMKGKGFDRNHPIEDLGAFGIQVSSPTASDEEIAQAVADVECKKSTRLIDIWSTQESGLQEKAIKASASALTNEKNLKDSTIAKARQAYEKAAQG
;
A
#
# COMPACT_ATOMS: atom_id res chain seq x y z
N PHE A 1 6.15 -12.08 10.79
CA PHE A 1 6.92 -11.90 12.03
C PHE A 1 6.98 -13.20 12.81
N THR A 2 7.92 -14.07 12.46
CA THR A 2 8.30 -15.26 13.25
C THR A 2 9.62 -14.90 13.93
N GLY A 3 9.56 -14.47 15.20
CA GLY A 3 10.76 -14.08 15.93
C GLY A 3 11.53 -15.32 16.38
N SER A 4 12.83 -15.39 16.10
CA SER A 4 13.74 -16.48 16.50
C SER A 4 14.16 -16.42 17.97
N GLY A 5 13.31 -15.87 18.84
CA GLY A 5 13.60 -15.74 20.27
C GLY A 5 13.50 -17.08 21.00
N PRO A 6 14.16 -17.23 22.16
CA PRO A 6 13.98 -18.41 23.00
C PRO A 6 12.51 -18.60 23.37
N GLU A 7 12.06 -19.84 23.35
CA GLU A 7 10.69 -20.20 23.69
C GLU A 7 10.37 -19.83 25.15
N VAL A 8 9.14 -19.39 25.39
CA VAL A 8 8.69 -18.97 26.72
C VAL A 8 8.21 -20.22 27.46
N GLU A 9 8.93 -20.63 28.51
CA GLU A 9 8.49 -21.73 29.38
C GLU A 9 7.59 -21.20 30.51
N ASN A 10 6.41 -21.79 30.67
CA ASN A 10 5.46 -21.49 31.75
C ASN A 10 5.14 -19.99 31.93
N GLY A 11 5.15 -19.22 30.83
CA GLY A 11 4.90 -17.78 30.87
C GLY A 11 6.03 -16.97 31.53
N THR A 12 7.24 -17.50 31.62
CA THR A 12 8.40 -16.82 32.21
C THR A 12 9.55 -16.68 31.21
N HIS A 13 10.35 -15.61 31.35
CA HIS A 13 11.60 -15.42 30.63
C HIS A 13 12.67 -14.93 31.62
N ARG A 14 13.78 -15.66 31.74
CA ARG A 14 14.86 -15.38 32.72
C ARG A 14 14.33 -15.23 34.16
N GLY A 15 13.42 -16.11 34.56
CA GLY A 15 12.82 -16.11 35.90
C GLY A 15 11.82 -15.00 36.18
N LYS A 16 11.48 -14.15 35.19
CA LYS A 16 10.45 -13.11 35.31
C LYS A 16 9.18 -13.57 34.60
N ALA A 17 8.04 -13.43 35.28
CA ALA A 17 6.73 -13.64 34.66
C ALA A 17 6.52 -12.62 33.52
N LEU A 18 6.14 -13.12 32.36
CA LEU A 18 5.76 -12.30 31.22
C LEU A 18 4.31 -11.82 31.39
N PRO A 19 3.99 -10.60 30.95
CA PRO A 19 2.59 -10.15 30.85
C PRO A 19 1.78 -11.07 29.94
N GLN A 20 0.46 -11.07 30.11
CA GLN A 20 -0.46 -11.77 29.21
C GLN A 20 -0.19 -11.40 27.74
N GLY A 21 0.08 -12.38 26.86
CA GLY A 21 0.45 -12.13 25.46
C GLY A 21 1.87 -11.59 25.24
N GLY A 22 2.74 -11.68 26.26
CA GLY A 22 4.13 -11.23 26.24
C GLY A 22 4.30 -9.73 26.07
N CYS A 23 5.53 -9.30 25.78
CA CYS A 23 5.85 -7.88 25.54
C CYS A 23 5.01 -7.27 24.41
N ARG A 24 4.65 -8.07 23.39
CA ARG A 24 3.76 -7.64 22.30
C ARG A 24 2.36 -7.32 22.82
N GLY A 25 1.75 -8.23 23.58
CA GLY A 25 0.42 -8.01 24.16
C GLY A 25 0.40 -6.83 25.12
N GLU A 26 1.46 -6.66 25.91
CA GLU A 26 1.61 -5.49 26.77
C GLU A 26 1.71 -4.18 25.95
N ALA A 27 2.54 -4.15 24.90
CA ALA A 27 2.68 -3.00 24.02
C ALA A 27 1.35 -2.65 23.33
N GLN A 28 0.61 -3.65 22.84
CA GLN A 28 -0.71 -3.45 22.22
C GLN A 28 -1.75 -2.89 23.20
N ARG A 29 -1.72 -3.31 24.48
CA ARG A 29 -2.61 -2.74 25.51
C ARG A 29 -2.23 -1.30 25.88
N LYS A 30 -0.94 -1.00 25.96
CA LYS A 30 -0.44 0.36 26.26
C LYS A 30 -0.64 1.32 25.09
N PHE A 31 -0.48 0.84 23.87
CA PHE A 31 -0.56 1.62 22.63
C PHE A 31 -1.51 0.92 21.63
N PRO A 32 -2.83 0.97 21.89
CA PRO A 32 -3.78 0.39 20.96
C PRO A 32 -3.65 1.09 19.60
N THR A 33 -3.54 0.30 18.53
CA THR A 33 -3.51 0.83 17.17
C THR A 33 -4.88 1.43 16.85
N PRO A 34 -4.98 2.74 16.54
CA PRO A 34 -6.27 3.36 16.26
C PRO A 34 -6.80 2.82 14.93
N ARG A 35 -8.09 2.44 14.91
CA ARG A 35 -8.79 2.15 13.65
C ARG A 35 -8.96 3.46 12.92
N THR A 36 -8.23 3.59 11.82
CA THR A 36 -8.12 4.81 11.03
C THR A 36 -8.21 4.48 9.54
N PRO A 37 -9.35 3.92 9.10
CA PRO A 37 -9.50 3.44 7.73
C PRO A 37 -9.81 4.55 6.71
N GLU A 38 -10.23 5.74 7.16
CA GLU A 38 -10.96 6.69 6.34
C GLU A 38 -10.16 7.13 5.11
N ALA A 39 -8.88 7.49 5.28
CA ALA A 39 -7.99 7.87 4.19
C ALA A 39 -7.72 6.71 3.23
N GLN A 40 -7.58 5.49 3.75
CA GLN A 40 -7.31 4.31 2.92
C GLN A 40 -8.53 3.90 2.10
N GLU A 41 -9.70 3.84 2.72
CA GLU A 41 -10.97 3.55 2.05
C GLU A 41 -11.30 4.60 0.99
N LEU A 42 -11.05 5.89 1.31
CA LEU A 42 -11.21 6.98 0.35
C LEU A 42 -10.27 6.83 -0.85
N ALA A 43 -9.00 6.52 -0.62
CA ALA A 43 -8.02 6.30 -1.68
C ALA A 43 -8.41 5.13 -2.60
N LEU A 44 -8.81 3.99 -2.02
CA LEU A 44 -9.28 2.82 -2.79
C LEU A 44 -10.54 3.15 -3.60
N THR A 45 -11.50 3.85 -3.00
CA THR A 45 -12.74 4.24 -3.68
C THR A 45 -12.45 5.16 -4.87
N VAL A 46 -11.58 6.16 -4.68
CA VAL A 46 -11.22 7.10 -5.74
C VAL A 46 -10.43 6.42 -6.85
N PHE A 47 -9.53 5.49 -6.51
CA PHE A 47 -8.83 4.67 -7.50
C PHE A 47 -9.81 3.84 -8.36
N GLU A 48 -10.80 3.20 -7.75
CA GLU A 48 -11.83 2.46 -8.49
C GLU A 48 -12.71 3.35 -9.37
N GLN A 49 -12.90 4.61 -8.99
CA GLN A 49 -13.58 5.61 -9.82
C GLN A 49 -12.71 6.07 -10.99
N SER A 50 -11.42 6.35 -10.76
CA SER A 50 -10.49 6.82 -11.80
C SER A 50 -10.33 5.77 -12.91
N ARG A 51 -10.33 4.48 -12.56
CA ARG A 51 -10.34 3.35 -13.51
C ARG A 51 -11.52 3.36 -14.48
N LYS A 52 -12.64 3.97 -14.11
CA LYS A 52 -13.87 4.03 -14.92
C LYS A 52 -13.98 5.34 -15.71
N ASP A 53 -13.08 6.30 -15.52
CA ASP A 53 -13.07 7.54 -16.29
C ASP A 53 -12.80 7.24 -17.77
N ALA A 54 -13.64 7.76 -18.66
CA ALA A 54 -13.56 7.46 -20.10
C ALA A 54 -12.20 7.82 -20.72
N ARG A 55 -11.50 8.84 -20.18
CA ARG A 55 -10.16 9.24 -20.65
C ARG A 55 -9.10 8.24 -20.20
N VAL A 56 -9.24 7.68 -18.99
CA VAL A 56 -8.36 6.63 -18.47
C VAL A 56 -8.56 5.34 -19.26
N VAL A 57 -9.80 4.93 -19.47
CA VAL A 57 -10.14 3.76 -20.31
C VAL A 57 -9.53 3.90 -21.70
N ALA A 58 -9.73 5.04 -22.38
CA ALA A 58 -9.16 5.26 -23.70
C ALA A 58 -7.62 5.27 -23.73
N ALA A 59 -6.96 5.71 -22.65
CA ALA A 59 -5.52 5.67 -22.54
C ALA A 59 -5.01 4.24 -22.30
N VAL A 60 -5.72 3.44 -21.49
CA VAL A 60 -5.43 2.02 -21.28
C VAL A 60 -5.57 1.24 -22.58
N ASP A 61 -6.61 1.47 -23.37
CA ASP A 61 -6.80 0.80 -24.66
C ASP A 61 -5.64 1.07 -25.62
N LYS A 62 -5.19 2.33 -25.70
CA LYS A 62 -4.00 2.71 -26.50
C LYS A 62 -2.74 2.03 -26.00
N TRP A 63 -2.56 1.94 -24.69
CA TRP A 63 -1.42 1.26 -24.09
C TRP A 63 -1.44 -0.23 -24.40
N SER A 64 -2.60 -0.89 -24.30
CA SER A 64 -2.77 -2.31 -24.61
C SER A 64 -2.42 -2.59 -26.08
N LEU A 65 -2.90 -1.76 -27.01
CA LEU A 65 -2.53 -1.86 -28.42
C LEU A 65 -1.02 -1.70 -28.65
N CYS A 66 -0.37 -0.79 -27.92
CA CYS A 66 1.08 -0.62 -27.97
C CYS A 66 1.84 -1.85 -27.46
N MET A 67 1.42 -2.41 -26.32
CA MET A 67 2.01 -3.63 -25.76
C MET A 67 1.87 -4.81 -26.72
N LYS A 68 0.68 -4.97 -27.32
CA LYS A 68 0.42 -6.00 -28.33
C LYS A 68 1.31 -5.84 -29.56
N GLY A 69 1.53 -4.60 -30.01
CA GLY A 69 2.48 -4.29 -31.09
C GLY A 69 3.93 -4.64 -30.76
N LYS A 70 4.28 -4.74 -29.47
CA LYS A 70 5.60 -5.17 -28.97
C LYS A 70 5.66 -6.66 -28.63
N GLY A 71 4.61 -7.43 -28.90
CA GLY A 71 4.54 -8.87 -28.65
C GLY A 71 4.01 -9.28 -27.28
N PHE A 72 3.50 -8.34 -26.48
CA PHE A 72 2.95 -8.62 -25.15
C PHE A 72 1.43 -8.42 -25.14
N ASP A 73 0.65 -9.50 -24.97
CA ASP A 73 -0.81 -9.45 -24.98
C ASP A 73 -1.36 -9.09 -23.58
N ARG A 74 -1.23 -7.81 -23.24
CA ARG A 74 -1.69 -7.24 -21.97
C ARG A 74 -2.95 -6.41 -22.18
N ASN A 75 -4.00 -6.70 -21.42
CA ASN A 75 -5.28 -6.00 -21.53
C ASN A 75 -5.34 -4.78 -20.62
N HIS A 76 -4.61 -4.81 -19.50
CA HIS A 76 -4.63 -3.71 -18.55
C HIS A 76 -3.31 -3.58 -17.78
N PRO A 77 -2.81 -2.35 -17.49
CA PRO A 77 -1.50 -2.15 -16.86
C PRO A 77 -1.37 -2.73 -15.45
N ILE A 78 -2.47 -2.89 -14.72
CA ILE A 78 -2.53 -3.46 -13.35
C ILE A 78 -3.03 -4.92 -13.30
N GLU A 79 -3.13 -5.60 -14.43
CA GLU A 79 -3.51 -7.02 -14.43
C GLU A 79 -2.51 -7.88 -13.64
N ASP A 80 -2.99 -9.00 -13.10
CA ASP A 80 -2.15 -9.96 -12.42
C ASP A 80 -1.26 -10.71 -13.42
N LEU A 81 0.05 -10.45 -13.36
CA LEU A 81 1.04 -11.10 -14.23
C LEU A 81 1.09 -12.62 -14.00
N GLY A 82 0.75 -13.10 -12.80
CA GLY A 82 0.70 -14.53 -12.50
C GLY A 82 -0.34 -15.27 -13.35
N ALA A 83 -1.44 -14.62 -13.73
CA ALA A 83 -2.46 -15.18 -14.62
C ALA A 83 -1.96 -15.44 -16.04
N PHE A 84 -0.86 -14.79 -16.44
CA PHE A 84 -0.20 -14.96 -17.73
C PHE A 84 1.01 -15.90 -17.66
N GLY A 85 1.20 -16.60 -16.54
CA GLY A 85 2.35 -17.49 -16.34
C GLY A 85 3.67 -16.76 -16.06
N ILE A 86 3.65 -15.43 -15.94
CA ILE A 86 4.81 -14.61 -15.60
C ILE A 86 4.97 -14.63 -14.08
N GLN A 87 5.85 -15.50 -13.60
CA GLN A 87 6.14 -15.67 -12.18
C GLN A 87 7.24 -14.71 -11.73
N VAL A 88 6.84 -13.55 -11.19
CA VAL A 88 7.76 -12.57 -10.58
C VAL A 88 8.13 -13.02 -9.15
N SER A 89 8.65 -14.25 -9.03
CA SER A 89 9.00 -14.88 -7.75
C SER A 89 10.49 -15.17 -7.61
N SER A 90 11.25 -14.96 -8.69
CA SER A 90 12.70 -15.13 -8.71
C SER A 90 13.41 -13.92 -8.08
N PRO A 91 14.52 -14.11 -7.35
CA PRO A 91 15.36 -13.00 -6.89
C PRO A 91 16.04 -12.24 -8.04
N THR A 92 16.09 -12.80 -9.25
CA THR A 92 16.64 -12.16 -10.46
C THR A 92 15.63 -12.19 -11.60
N ALA A 93 15.43 -11.06 -12.27
CA ALA A 93 14.57 -10.97 -13.44
C ALA A 93 15.23 -11.63 -14.67
N SER A 94 14.41 -12.35 -15.43
CA SER A 94 14.73 -12.90 -16.74
C SER A 94 14.71 -11.83 -17.84
N ASP A 95 15.29 -12.16 -19.00
CA ASP A 95 15.30 -11.26 -20.16
C ASP A 95 13.89 -10.92 -20.65
N GLU A 96 12.95 -11.86 -20.56
CA GLU A 96 11.54 -11.65 -20.92
C GLU A 96 10.84 -10.68 -19.97
N GLU A 97 11.06 -10.83 -18.65
CA GLU A 97 10.53 -9.91 -17.65
C GLU A 97 11.08 -8.49 -17.85
N ILE A 98 12.37 -8.36 -18.15
CA ILE A 98 13.01 -7.07 -18.46
C ILE A 98 12.42 -6.48 -19.75
N ALA A 99 12.31 -7.27 -20.82
CA ALA A 99 11.78 -6.81 -22.10
C ALA A 99 10.33 -6.30 -21.98
N GLN A 100 9.49 -7.01 -21.22
CA GLN A 100 8.11 -6.60 -20.95
C GLN A 100 8.05 -5.31 -20.12
N ALA A 101 8.88 -5.18 -19.08
CA ALA A 101 8.91 -3.97 -18.25
C ALA A 101 9.37 -2.74 -19.06
N VAL A 102 10.36 -2.91 -19.94
CA VAL A 102 10.81 -1.86 -20.88
C VAL A 102 9.68 -1.47 -21.82
N ALA A 103 9.02 -2.45 -22.46
CA ALA A 103 7.88 -2.21 -23.33
C ALA A 103 6.74 -1.46 -22.62
N ASP A 104 6.44 -1.83 -21.37
CA ASP A 104 5.41 -1.19 -20.55
C ASP A 104 5.72 0.30 -20.31
N VAL A 105 6.96 0.63 -19.91
CA VAL A 105 7.39 2.02 -19.70
C VAL A 105 7.34 2.82 -21.01
N GLU A 106 7.80 2.25 -22.12
CA GLU A 106 7.75 2.90 -23.43
C GLU A 106 6.31 3.17 -23.88
N CYS A 107 5.43 2.17 -23.75
CA CYS A 107 4.02 2.30 -24.09
C CYS A 107 3.29 3.27 -23.19
N LYS A 108 3.60 3.30 -21.88
CA LYS A 108 3.06 4.30 -20.94
C LYS A 108 3.44 5.72 -21.36
N LYS A 109 4.68 5.93 -21.79
CA LYS A 109 5.17 7.23 -22.28
C LYS A 109 4.50 7.62 -23.60
N SER A 110 4.50 6.75 -24.61
CA SER A 110 3.96 7.06 -25.94
C SER A 110 2.45 7.34 -25.94
N THR A 111 1.72 6.69 -25.03
CA THR A 111 0.26 6.85 -24.89
C THR A 111 -0.13 7.88 -23.84
N ARG A 112 0.85 8.43 -23.09
CA ARG A 112 0.64 9.34 -21.96
C ARG A 112 -0.26 8.78 -20.88
N LEU A 113 -0.28 7.46 -20.70
CA LEU A 113 -1.18 6.77 -19.79
C LEU A 113 -1.09 7.32 -18.37
N ILE A 114 0.13 7.48 -17.86
CA ILE A 114 0.37 7.93 -16.48
C ILE A 114 -0.09 9.37 -16.29
N ASP A 115 0.21 10.28 -17.23
CA ASP A 115 -0.21 11.67 -17.14
C ASP A 115 -1.73 11.80 -17.09
N ILE A 116 -2.42 11.08 -17.99
CA ILE A 116 -3.88 11.13 -18.10
C ILE A 116 -4.50 10.57 -16.83
N TRP A 117 -4.07 9.39 -16.38
CA TRP A 117 -4.63 8.74 -15.20
C TRP A 117 -4.38 9.55 -13.94
N SER A 118 -3.12 9.96 -13.70
CA SER A 118 -2.76 10.79 -12.54
C SER A 118 -3.59 12.08 -12.49
N THR A 119 -3.75 12.77 -13.62
CA THR A 119 -4.56 13.99 -13.69
C THR A 119 -6.03 13.74 -13.30
N GLN A 120 -6.64 12.65 -13.80
CA GLN A 120 -8.04 12.36 -13.49
C GLN A 120 -8.22 11.92 -12.04
N GLU A 121 -7.32 11.07 -11.55
CA GLU A 121 -7.39 10.58 -10.19
C GLU A 121 -7.14 11.68 -9.17
N SER A 122 -6.12 12.53 -9.35
CA SER A 122 -5.87 13.66 -8.45
C SER A 122 -7.07 14.61 -8.38
N GLY A 123 -7.75 14.87 -9.50
CA GLY A 123 -8.98 15.68 -9.50
C GLY A 123 -10.14 15.04 -8.70
N LEU A 124 -10.24 13.71 -8.70
CA LEU A 124 -11.20 12.99 -7.85
C LEU A 124 -10.75 12.99 -6.38
N GLN A 125 -9.46 12.79 -6.11
CA GLN A 125 -8.88 12.79 -4.77
C GLN A 125 -9.11 14.14 -4.09
N GLU A 126 -8.84 15.26 -4.78
CA GLU A 126 -9.06 16.60 -4.23
C GLU A 126 -10.53 16.85 -3.84
N LYS A 127 -11.48 16.41 -4.67
CA LYS A 127 -12.92 16.52 -4.38
C LYS A 127 -13.30 15.64 -3.19
N ALA A 128 -12.82 14.40 -3.17
CA ALA A 128 -13.09 13.44 -2.11
C ALA A 128 -12.52 13.90 -0.77
N ILE A 129 -11.30 14.47 -0.75
CA ILE A 129 -10.67 15.04 0.44
C ILE A 129 -11.48 16.22 0.96
N LYS A 130 -11.93 17.13 0.08
CA LYS A 130 -12.78 18.26 0.48
C LYS A 130 -14.10 17.79 1.10
N ALA A 131 -14.74 16.79 0.49
CA ALA A 131 -15.99 16.23 0.99
C ALA A 131 -15.83 15.48 2.33
N SER A 132 -14.70 14.82 2.54
CA SER A 132 -14.41 14.00 3.73
C SER A 132 -13.51 14.70 4.76
N ALA A 133 -13.33 16.03 4.66
CA ALA A 133 -12.32 16.78 5.42
C ALA A 133 -12.42 16.58 6.95
N SER A 134 -13.64 16.53 7.50
CA SER A 134 -13.85 16.29 8.94
C SER A 134 -13.43 14.88 9.35
N ALA A 135 -13.83 13.85 8.60
CA ALA A 135 -13.45 12.47 8.87
C ALA A 135 -11.93 12.27 8.81
N LEU A 136 -11.28 12.81 7.77
CA LEU A 136 -9.83 12.73 7.60
C LEU A 136 -9.08 13.50 8.70
N THR A 137 -9.61 14.63 9.15
CA THR A 137 -9.04 15.41 10.26
C THR A 137 -9.14 14.64 11.58
N ASN A 138 -10.28 14.01 11.84
CA ASN A 138 -10.48 13.17 13.03
C ASN A 138 -9.51 11.98 13.02
N GLU A 139 -9.39 11.30 11.88
CA GLU A 139 -8.44 10.21 11.69
C GLU A 139 -7.01 10.66 11.95
N LYS A 140 -6.60 11.79 11.37
CA LYS A 140 -5.27 12.37 11.58
C LYS A 140 -5.02 12.66 13.07
N ASN A 141 -5.97 13.27 13.77
CA ASN A 141 -5.83 13.57 15.20
C ASN A 141 -5.68 12.30 16.05
N LEU A 142 -6.39 11.22 15.70
CA LEU A 142 -6.25 9.92 16.37
C LEU A 142 -4.86 9.30 16.14
N LYS A 143 -4.33 9.38 14.91
CA LYS A 143 -2.96 8.92 14.60
C LYS A 143 -1.92 9.75 15.36
N ASP A 144 -2.03 11.08 15.31
CA ASP A 144 -1.09 11.99 15.97
C ASP A 144 -1.08 11.79 17.49
N SER A 145 -2.25 11.64 18.12
CA SER A 145 -2.36 11.33 19.55
C SER A 145 -1.69 10.01 19.92
N THR A 146 -1.85 8.98 19.08
CA THR A 146 -1.23 7.67 19.28
C THR A 146 0.29 7.75 19.19
N ILE A 147 0.82 8.44 18.16
CA ILE A 147 2.27 8.64 17.97
C ILE A 147 2.86 9.43 19.14
N ALA A 148 2.19 10.49 19.61
CA ALA A 148 2.65 11.29 20.74
C ALA A 148 2.76 10.43 22.03
N LYS A 149 1.75 9.60 22.32
CA LYS A 149 1.78 8.68 23.47
C LYS A 149 2.93 7.67 23.37
N ALA A 150 3.16 7.12 22.17
CA ALA A 150 4.26 6.20 21.94
C ALA A 150 5.63 6.88 22.16
N ARG A 151 5.85 8.08 21.58
CA ARG A 151 7.08 8.86 21.77
C ARG A 151 7.36 9.15 23.24
N GLN A 152 6.37 9.64 23.99
CA GLN A 152 6.51 9.90 25.41
C GLN A 152 6.90 8.65 26.21
N ALA A 153 6.37 7.49 25.84
CA ALA A 153 6.72 6.24 26.51
C ALA A 153 8.16 5.80 26.21
N TYR A 154 8.64 5.98 24.97
CA TYR A 154 10.03 5.73 24.62
C TYR A 154 10.98 6.67 25.36
N GLU A 155 10.66 7.97 25.42
CA GLU A 155 11.48 8.96 26.13
C GLU A 155 11.58 8.65 27.61
N LYS A 156 10.46 8.30 28.27
CA LYS A 156 10.46 7.87 29.67
C LYS A 156 11.30 6.60 29.90
N ALA A 157 11.23 5.64 28.99
CA ALA A 157 12.01 4.41 29.08
C ALA A 157 13.52 4.61 28.81
N ALA A 158 13.91 5.69 28.12
CA ALA A 158 15.31 6.03 27.88
C ALA A 158 15.96 6.81 29.03
N GLN A 159 15.15 7.37 29.95
CA GLN A 159 15.60 8.19 31.08
C GLN A 159 15.74 7.40 32.40
N GLY A 160 15.28 6.15 32.45
CA GLY A 160 15.34 5.27 33.62
C GLY A 160 16.01 3.94 33.29
#